data_AF-A0A1E4HVT8-F1
#
_entry.id   AF-A0A1E4HVT8-F1
#
_cell.length_a   1.000
_cell.length_b   1.000
_cell.length_c   1.000
_cell.angle_alpha   90.00
_cell.angle_beta   90.00
_cell.angle_gamma   90.00
#
_symmetry.space_group_name_H-M   'P 1'
#
loop_
_entity.id
_entity.type
_entity.pdbx_description
1 polymer ?
#
loop_
_entity_poly.entity_id
_entity_poly.type
_entity_poly.pdbx_seq_one_letter_code
_entity_poly.pdbx_strand_id
1 'polypeptide(L)'
;MYPDTLPTAKRLTVPECLECKKLWEDAEPHFRNIILSIWDPVALPSDSRTASMFRSFKQPDGRRRANDLLARIKSGEQEAIHPAKDSLFNLVLRRIVRGLCHKHQIETAVEDHRVHCDVMRWEIPQEFEAMLTWNSISDNFFRYAYAVINDHQINSFWLLHFSKHIMFFGVVDDEVQC
;
A
#
# COMPACT_ATOMS: atom_id res chain seq x y z
N MET A 1 10.01 -6.95 0.91
CA MET A 1 8.95 -6.13 1.55
C MET A 1 8.57 -6.61 2.95
N TYR A 2 8.74 -7.89 3.32
CA TYR A 2 8.53 -8.36 4.70
C TYR A 2 9.85 -8.48 5.48
N PRO A 3 9.90 -8.03 6.75
CA PRO A 3 11.03 -8.23 7.64
C PRO A 3 11.24 -9.72 8.00
N ASP A 4 12.49 -10.14 8.23
CA ASP A 4 12.82 -11.50 8.70
C ASP A 4 12.18 -11.80 10.08
N THR A 5 11.81 -10.75 10.81
CA THR A 5 11.12 -10.81 12.10
C THR A 5 9.62 -11.13 12.01
N LEU A 6 9.08 -11.37 10.80
CA LEU A 6 7.69 -11.82 10.59
C LEU A 6 7.64 -13.18 9.86
N PRO A 7 8.11 -14.27 10.49
CA PRO A 7 8.22 -15.58 9.83
C PRO A 7 6.88 -16.19 9.41
N THR A 8 5.78 -15.74 10.02
CA THR A 8 4.42 -16.21 9.71
C THR A 8 3.75 -15.42 8.58
N ALA A 9 4.34 -14.32 8.13
CA ALA A 9 3.74 -13.49 7.08
C ALA A 9 3.73 -14.22 5.73
N LYS A 10 2.54 -14.45 5.19
CA LYS A 10 2.37 -15.01 3.83
C LYS A 10 2.60 -13.92 2.80
N ARG A 11 3.53 -14.14 1.88
CA ARG A 11 3.83 -13.19 0.79
C ARG A 11 2.63 -13.11 -0.15
N LEU A 12 2.18 -11.89 -0.43
CA LEU A 12 1.27 -11.63 -1.54
C LEU A 12 2.08 -11.69 -2.83
N THR A 13 1.68 -12.57 -3.74
CA THR A 13 2.28 -12.68 -5.06
C THR A 13 1.37 -11.95 -6.04
N VAL A 14 1.91 -10.98 -6.76
CA VAL A 14 1.18 -10.24 -7.80
C VAL A 14 1.71 -10.70 -9.15
N PRO A 15 0.86 -11.18 -10.07
CA PRO A 15 1.29 -11.45 -11.44
C PRO A 15 1.82 -10.16 -12.08
N GLU A 16 3.03 -10.20 -12.63
CA GLU A 16 3.65 -9.01 -13.24
C GLU A 16 4.52 -9.36 -14.44
N CYS A 17 4.59 -8.45 -15.42
CA CYS A 17 5.52 -8.54 -16.53
C CYS A 17 6.88 -7.90 -16.17
N LEU A 18 7.90 -8.14 -17.01
CA LEU A 18 9.25 -7.59 -16.82
C LEU A 18 9.30 -6.06 -16.85
N GLU A 19 8.42 -5.42 -17.61
CA GLU A 19 8.36 -3.96 -17.69
C GLU A 19 7.77 -3.36 -16.41
N CYS A 20 6.67 -3.93 -15.92
CA CYS A 20 6.10 -3.61 -14.61
C CYS A 20 7.17 -3.70 -13.53
N LYS A 21 7.97 -4.79 -13.52
CA LYS A 21 9.03 -5.01 -12.53
C LYS A 21 9.99 -3.83 -12.39
N LYS A 22 10.41 -3.21 -13.51
CA LYS A 22 11.34 -2.07 -13.50
C LYS A 22 10.73 -0.84 -12.86
N LEU A 23 9.44 -0.59 -13.05
CA LEU A 23 8.72 0.52 -12.42
C LEU A 23 8.71 0.40 -10.89
N TRP A 24 8.76 -0.83 -10.36
CA TRP A 24 8.67 -1.09 -8.92
C TRP A 24 10.00 -0.97 -8.18
N GLU A 25 11.14 -1.09 -8.87
CA GLU A 25 12.46 -1.12 -8.22
C GLU A 25 12.75 0.16 -7.43
N ASP A 26 12.24 1.31 -7.89
CA ASP A 26 12.30 2.59 -7.18
C ASP A 26 11.07 2.84 -6.30
N ALA A 27 9.88 2.37 -6.70
CA ALA A 27 8.64 2.62 -5.97
C ALA A 27 8.56 1.84 -4.64
N GLU A 28 9.06 0.61 -4.57
CA GLU A 28 8.97 -0.21 -3.35
C GLU A 28 9.84 0.30 -2.18
N PRO A 29 11.12 0.68 -2.38
CA PRO A 29 11.89 1.30 -1.30
C PRO A 29 11.27 2.63 -0.85
N HIS A 30 10.77 3.41 -1.80
CA HIS A 30 10.11 4.69 -1.53
C HIS A 30 8.85 4.53 -0.68
N PHE A 31 7.94 3.63 -1.08
CA PHE A 31 6.74 3.27 -0.34
C PHE A 31 7.06 2.83 1.09
N ARG A 32 8.07 1.96 1.25
CA ARG A 32 8.50 1.48 2.58
C ARG A 32 8.98 2.61 3.47
N ASN A 33 9.79 3.51 2.92
CA ASN A 33 10.32 4.64 3.68
C ASN A 33 9.19 5.56 4.13
N ILE A 34 8.23 5.86 3.25
CA ILE A 34 7.02 6.62 3.63
C ILE A 34 6.24 5.90 4.72
N ILE A 35 5.85 4.63 4.51
CA ILE A 35 5.08 3.85 5.50
C ILE A 35 5.77 3.88 6.87
N LEU A 36 7.08 3.70 6.94
CA LEU A 36 7.81 3.73 8.21
C LEU A 36 7.86 5.13 8.84
N SER A 37 7.98 6.18 8.03
CA SER A 37 7.92 7.56 8.52
C SER A 37 6.55 7.96 9.06
N ILE A 38 5.46 7.38 8.53
CA ILE A 38 4.09 7.65 9.01
C ILE A 38 3.60 6.63 10.04
N TRP A 39 4.27 5.47 10.17
CA TRP A 39 3.88 4.36 11.05
C TRP A 39 3.70 4.79 12.51
N ASP A 40 4.64 5.58 12.99
CA ASP A 40 4.63 6.17 14.32
C ASP A 40 5.53 7.42 14.26
N PRO A 41 4.96 8.64 14.32
CA PRO A 41 5.74 9.88 14.24
C PRO A 41 6.62 10.11 15.47
N VAL A 42 6.42 9.34 16.55
CA VAL A 42 7.14 9.45 17.83
C VAL A 42 8.30 8.44 17.91
N ALA A 43 8.15 7.23 17.33
CA ALA A 43 9.19 6.21 17.39
C ALA A 43 9.18 5.25 16.18
N LEU A 44 10.32 5.13 15.49
CA LEU A 44 10.49 4.06 14.50
C LEU A 44 10.51 2.68 15.19
N PRO A 45 9.88 1.65 14.59
CA PRO A 45 9.98 0.29 15.14
C PRO A 45 11.44 -0.15 15.26
N SER A 46 11.84 -0.72 16.40
CA SER A 46 13.23 -1.15 16.64
C SER A 46 13.63 -2.45 15.92
N ASP A 47 12.84 -2.92 14.96
CA ASP A 47 13.04 -4.22 14.32
C ASP A 47 13.70 -4.14 12.93
N SER A 48 13.75 -5.29 12.26
CA SER A 48 14.42 -5.44 10.96
C SER A 48 13.82 -4.59 9.82
N ARG A 49 12.64 -3.98 10.01
CA ARG A 49 12.04 -3.02 9.07
C ARG A 49 12.85 -1.73 8.99
N THR A 50 13.19 -1.18 10.15
CA THR A 50 14.02 0.04 10.25
C THR A 50 15.43 -0.22 9.74
N ALA A 51 15.99 -1.40 10.05
CA ALA A 51 17.24 -1.84 9.45
C ALA A 51 17.16 -1.94 7.91
N SER A 52 16.02 -2.39 7.37
CA SER A 52 15.78 -2.46 5.92
C SER A 52 15.71 -1.08 5.27
N MET A 53 15.03 -0.12 5.90
CA MET A 53 15.02 1.29 5.49
C MET A 53 16.43 1.88 5.48
N PHE A 54 17.20 1.72 6.55
CA PHE A 54 18.58 2.18 6.59
C PHE A 54 19.49 1.50 5.55
N ARG A 55 19.30 0.20 5.29
CA ARG A 55 20.01 -0.49 4.20
C ARG A 55 19.69 0.10 2.82
N SER A 56 18.46 0.57 2.61
CA SER A 56 18.07 1.24 1.36
C SER A 56 18.82 2.56 1.15
N PHE A 57 19.10 3.31 2.21
CA PHE A 57 19.90 4.54 2.17
C PHE A 57 21.41 4.31 2.03
N LYS A 58 21.88 3.06 2.22
CA LYS A 58 23.28 2.67 2.01
C LYS A 58 23.59 2.21 0.58
N GLN A 59 22.59 2.18 -0.30
CA GLN A 59 22.79 1.87 -1.72
C GLN A 59 23.50 3.03 -2.44
N PRO A 60 24.08 2.81 -3.64
CA PRO A 60 24.75 3.86 -4.40
C PRO A 60 23.89 5.11 -4.63
N ASP A 61 22.57 4.95 -4.79
CA ASP A 61 21.59 6.04 -4.94
C ASP A 61 20.93 6.44 -3.61
N GLY A 62 21.39 5.92 -2.49
CA GLY A 62 20.77 6.10 -1.18
C GLY A 62 20.70 7.56 -0.72
N ARG A 63 21.69 8.39 -1.10
CA ARG A 63 21.68 9.84 -0.85
C ARG A 63 20.53 10.53 -1.57
N ARG A 64 20.22 10.14 -2.82
CA ARG A 64 19.06 10.64 -3.57
C ARG A 64 17.77 10.26 -2.84
N ARG A 65 17.61 8.98 -2.47
CA ARG A 65 16.43 8.48 -1.73
C ARG A 65 16.19 9.20 -0.40
N ALA A 66 17.26 9.50 0.34
CA ALA A 66 17.18 10.26 1.58
C ALA A 66 16.74 11.71 1.33
N ASN A 67 17.30 12.36 0.30
CA ASN A 67 16.92 13.71 -0.09
C ASN A 67 15.45 13.77 -0.56
N ASP A 68 14.99 12.79 -1.34
CA ASP A 68 13.60 12.71 -1.82
C ASP A 68 12.62 12.58 -0.65
N LEU A 69 12.97 11.78 0.38
CA LEU A 69 12.18 11.68 1.61
C LEU A 69 12.18 13.00 2.39
N LEU A 70 13.35 13.61 2.60
CA LEU A 70 13.49 14.85 3.36
C LEU A 70 12.79 16.04 2.70
N ALA A 71 12.83 16.14 1.37
CA ALA A 71 12.18 17.21 0.61
C ALA A 71 10.66 17.23 0.87
N ARG A 72 10.05 16.06 1.04
CA ARG A 72 8.61 15.88 1.29
C ARG A 72 8.23 16.14 2.75
N ILE A 73 9.16 15.90 3.68
CA ILE A 73 8.99 16.30 5.09
C ILE A 73 9.06 17.83 5.23
N LYS A 74 9.92 18.49 4.42
CA LYS A 74 10.20 19.93 4.54
C LYS A 74 9.28 20.86 3.74
N SER A 75 8.41 20.37 2.87
CA SER A 75 7.65 21.20 1.91
C SER A 75 6.49 22.05 2.47
N GLY A 76 6.48 22.34 3.78
CA GLY A 76 6.00 23.66 4.26
C GLY A 76 4.50 23.90 4.46
N GLU A 77 3.61 22.93 4.26
CA GLU A 77 2.21 23.04 4.73
C GLU A 77 1.94 21.91 5.72
N GLN A 78 2.21 22.19 7.01
CA GLN A 78 1.96 21.35 8.19
C GLN A 78 2.46 19.89 8.09
N GLU A 79 3.73 19.62 8.43
CA GLU A 79 4.28 18.39 9.04
C GLU A 79 3.86 16.99 8.50
N ALA A 80 3.10 16.88 7.42
CA ALA A 80 2.43 15.66 7.00
C ALA A 80 2.87 15.26 5.59
N ILE A 81 3.49 14.08 5.49
CA ILE A 81 3.58 13.38 4.21
C ILE A 81 2.14 13.13 3.76
N HIS A 82 1.79 13.46 2.51
CA HIS A 82 0.49 13.16 1.91
C HIS A 82 0.64 11.96 0.94
N PRO A 83 0.52 10.71 1.40
CA PRO A 83 0.84 9.54 0.57
C PRO A 83 -0.09 9.43 -0.64
N ALA A 84 -1.33 9.90 -0.50
CA ALA A 84 -2.32 9.92 -1.57
C ALA A 84 -2.00 10.84 -2.76
N LYS A 85 -1.10 11.82 -2.59
CA LYS A 85 -0.64 12.68 -3.71
C LYS A 85 0.66 12.16 -4.33
N ASP A 86 1.24 11.11 -3.75
CA ASP A 86 2.50 10.53 -4.21
C ASP A 86 2.24 9.43 -5.24
N SER A 87 2.63 9.69 -6.48
CA SER A 87 2.42 8.76 -7.59
C SER A 87 3.14 7.43 -7.38
N LEU A 88 4.35 7.41 -6.83
CA LEU A 88 5.10 6.18 -6.55
C LEU A 88 4.49 5.39 -5.40
N PHE A 89 3.97 6.10 -4.39
CA PHE A 89 3.28 5.46 -3.27
C PHE A 89 1.97 4.80 -3.72
N ASN A 90 1.13 5.55 -4.44
CA ASN A 90 -0.13 5.03 -4.98
C ASN A 90 0.10 3.90 -5.97
N LEU A 91 1.15 3.99 -6.78
CA LEU A 91 1.57 2.92 -7.69
C LEU A 91 1.79 1.59 -6.95
N VAL A 92 2.38 1.62 -5.74
CA VAL A 92 2.53 0.42 -4.89
C VAL A 92 1.20 -0.01 -4.26
N LEU A 93 0.36 0.93 -3.78
CA LEU A 93 -0.97 0.59 -3.24
C LEU A 93 -1.84 -0.13 -4.29
N ARG A 94 -1.90 0.39 -5.51
CA ARG A 94 -2.65 -0.23 -6.61
C ARG A 94 -2.13 -1.62 -6.91
N ARG A 95 -0.81 -1.83 -6.94
CA ARG A 95 -0.23 -3.17 -7.11
C ARG A 95 -0.67 -4.14 -6.00
N ILE A 96 -0.73 -3.69 -4.75
CA ILE A 96 -1.23 -4.51 -3.63
C ILE A 96 -2.68 -4.90 -3.88
N VAL A 97 -3.55 -3.95 -4.23
CA VAL A 97 -4.97 -4.20 -4.53
C VAL A 97 -5.11 -5.20 -5.69
N ARG A 98 -4.43 -4.98 -6.82
CA ARG A 98 -4.44 -5.90 -7.98
C ARG A 98 -3.99 -7.32 -7.62
N GLY A 99 -2.96 -7.42 -6.78
CA GLY A 99 -2.50 -8.69 -6.23
C GLY A 99 -3.52 -9.39 -5.34
N LEU A 100 -4.26 -8.61 -4.54
CA LEU A 100 -5.32 -9.12 -3.69
C LEU A 100 -6.54 -9.57 -4.52
N CYS A 101 -6.91 -8.84 -5.59
CA CYS A 101 -7.95 -9.27 -6.53
C CYS A 101 -7.64 -10.66 -7.08
N HIS A 102 -6.41 -10.86 -7.55
CA HIS A 102 -5.96 -12.15 -8.07
C HIS A 102 -6.00 -13.24 -6.99
N LYS A 103 -5.48 -12.95 -5.78
CA LYS A 103 -5.46 -13.90 -4.66
C LYS A 103 -6.85 -14.39 -4.28
N HIS A 104 -7.84 -13.50 -4.27
CA HIS A 104 -9.23 -13.82 -3.91
C HIS A 104 -10.09 -14.23 -5.10
N GLN A 105 -9.48 -14.40 -6.28
CA GLN A 105 -10.15 -14.83 -7.51
C GLN A 105 -11.32 -13.90 -7.91
N ILE A 106 -11.23 -12.62 -7.56
CA ILE A 106 -12.21 -11.60 -7.97
C ILE A 106 -11.99 -11.26 -9.44
N GLU A 107 -10.73 -10.91 -9.78
CA GLU A 107 -10.31 -10.64 -11.13
C GLU A 107 -8.78 -10.81 -11.23
N THR A 108 -8.29 -11.22 -12.39
CA THR A 108 -6.85 -11.37 -12.66
C THR A 108 -6.42 -10.38 -13.72
N ALA A 109 -5.21 -9.84 -13.59
CA ALA A 109 -4.63 -8.89 -14.54
C ALA A 109 -5.40 -7.55 -14.67
N VAL A 110 -6.15 -7.16 -13.63
CA VAL A 110 -6.77 -5.83 -13.47
C VAL A 110 -5.82 -4.74 -13.96
N GLU A 111 -6.30 -3.84 -14.81
CA GLU A 111 -5.50 -2.75 -15.36
C GLU A 111 -5.18 -1.69 -14.30
N ASP A 112 -3.99 -1.06 -14.36
CA ASP A 112 -3.56 -0.13 -13.30
C ASP A 112 -4.49 1.09 -13.17
N HIS A 113 -5.04 1.58 -14.29
CA HIS A 113 -5.89 2.78 -14.31
C HIS A 113 -7.31 2.55 -13.76
N ARG A 114 -7.75 1.28 -13.64
CA ARG A 114 -9.03 0.90 -13.03
C ARG A 114 -8.96 0.87 -11.50
N VAL A 115 -7.76 1.01 -10.93
CA VAL A 115 -7.57 0.93 -9.48
C VAL A 115 -7.33 2.33 -8.93
N HIS A 116 -8.20 2.76 -8.02
CA HIS A 116 -8.05 4.02 -7.30
C HIS A 116 -7.66 3.73 -5.88
N CYS A 117 -6.73 4.50 -5.31
CA CYS A 117 -6.31 4.35 -3.92
C CYS A 117 -6.14 5.72 -3.26
N ASP A 118 -6.54 5.83 -2.00
CA ASP A 118 -6.33 7.03 -1.18
C ASP A 118 -6.22 6.64 0.30
N VAL A 119 -5.81 7.59 1.13
CA VAL A 119 -5.86 7.50 2.59
C VAL A 119 -7.31 7.50 3.04
N MET A 120 -7.63 6.60 3.95
CA MET A 120 -8.93 6.55 4.59
C MET A 120 -9.04 7.68 5.61
N ARG A 121 -9.88 8.68 5.33
CA ARG A 121 -10.09 9.87 6.20
C ARG A 121 -11.47 9.93 6.83
N TRP A 122 -12.31 8.95 6.53
CA TRP A 122 -13.70 8.87 6.95
C TRP A 122 -13.93 7.54 7.67
N GLU A 123 -14.90 7.53 8.57
CA GLU A 123 -15.34 6.31 9.24
C GLU A 123 -16.22 5.49 8.31
N ILE A 124 -16.07 4.18 8.35
CA ILE A 124 -16.86 3.27 7.53
C ILE A 124 -18.23 3.13 8.19
N PRO A 125 -19.33 3.38 7.47
CA PRO A 125 -20.65 3.09 7.98
C PRO A 125 -20.75 1.64 8.44
N GLN A 126 -21.35 1.40 9.59
CA GLN A 126 -21.38 0.07 10.21
C GLN A 126 -22.05 -0.96 9.30
N GLU A 127 -23.07 -0.56 8.50
CA GLU A 127 -23.71 -1.46 7.55
C GLU A 127 -22.74 -1.92 6.47
N PHE A 128 -21.87 -1.03 6.00
CA PHE A 128 -20.86 -1.35 5.00
C PHE A 128 -19.72 -2.16 5.59
N GLU A 129 -19.31 -1.87 6.84
CA GLU A 129 -18.29 -2.66 7.53
C GLU A 129 -18.73 -4.13 7.70
N ALA A 130 -20.01 -4.36 7.98
CA ALA A 130 -20.57 -5.70 8.10
C ALA A 130 -20.49 -6.54 6.81
N MET A 131 -20.34 -5.89 5.64
CA MET A 131 -20.17 -6.57 4.35
C MET A 131 -18.72 -6.96 4.05
N LEU A 132 -17.75 -6.47 4.84
CA LEU A 132 -16.34 -6.66 4.56
C LEU A 132 -15.82 -8.01 5.05
N THR A 133 -15.08 -8.70 4.18
CA THR A 133 -14.36 -9.93 4.52
C THR A 133 -12.95 -9.60 5.02
N TRP A 134 -12.76 -9.61 6.34
CA TRP A 134 -11.47 -9.33 6.98
C TRP A 134 -10.46 -10.47 6.83
N ASN A 135 -9.21 -10.10 6.58
CA ASN A 135 -8.08 -10.99 6.44
C ASN A 135 -6.85 -10.38 7.13
N SER A 136 -6.03 -11.22 7.76
CA SER A 136 -4.75 -10.80 8.35
C SER A 136 -3.60 -11.50 7.64
N ILE A 137 -2.60 -10.74 7.19
CA ILE A 137 -1.29 -11.30 6.79
C ILE A 137 -0.40 -11.42 8.02
N SER A 138 -0.47 -10.44 8.92
CA SER A 138 0.15 -10.46 10.24
C SER A 138 -0.51 -9.38 11.10
N ASP A 139 -0.96 -9.76 12.29
CA ASP A 139 -1.87 -8.98 13.15
C ASP A 139 -1.33 -7.60 13.56
N ASN A 140 0.00 -7.42 13.54
CA ASN A 140 0.67 -6.17 13.90
C ASN A 140 1.38 -5.51 12.71
N PHE A 141 1.20 -6.03 11.50
CA PHE A 141 1.87 -5.53 10.31
C PHE A 141 0.88 -5.07 9.25
N PHE A 142 0.06 -5.99 8.77
CA PHE A 142 -0.83 -5.75 7.65
C PHE A 142 -2.06 -6.64 7.75
N ARG A 143 -3.22 -5.99 7.84
CA ARG A 143 -4.53 -6.62 7.67
C ARG A 143 -5.27 -5.88 6.58
N TYR A 144 -6.19 -6.56 5.91
CA TYR A 144 -7.01 -5.95 4.89
C TYR A 144 -8.42 -6.53 4.94
N ALA A 145 -9.37 -5.79 4.38
CA ALA A 145 -10.74 -6.25 4.20
C ALA A 145 -11.17 -5.95 2.77
N TYR A 146 -12.19 -6.66 2.28
CA TYR A 146 -12.74 -6.37 0.96
C TYR A 146 -14.23 -6.70 0.89
N ALA A 147 -14.91 -6.03 -0.04
CA ALA A 147 -16.24 -6.37 -0.48
C ALA A 147 -16.24 -6.40 -2.01
N VAL A 148 -16.82 -7.46 -2.59
CA VAL A 148 -17.19 -7.48 -4.01
C VAL A 148 -18.48 -6.71 -4.13
N ILE A 149 -18.48 -5.70 -5.00
CA ILE A 149 -19.63 -4.85 -5.24
C ILE A 149 -20.24 -5.31 -6.55
N ASN A 150 -21.49 -5.78 -6.52
CA ASN A 150 -22.22 -6.16 -7.73
C ASN A 150 -22.94 -4.93 -8.29
N ASP A 151 -22.17 -3.89 -8.60
CA ASP A 151 -22.64 -2.67 -9.25
C ASP A 151 -21.90 -2.51 -10.58
N HIS A 152 -22.57 -2.00 -11.61
CA HIS A 152 -22.02 -1.83 -12.96
C HIS A 152 -20.87 -0.82 -13.06
N GLN A 153 -20.52 -0.17 -11.95
CA GLN A 153 -19.44 0.83 -11.89
C GLN A 153 -18.25 0.35 -11.08
N ILE A 154 -18.48 -0.43 -10.02
CA ILE A 154 -17.45 -0.81 -9.06
C ILE A 154 -17.46 -2.31 -8.92
N ASN A 155 -16.32 -2.93 -9.23
CA ASN A 155 -16.10 -4.35 -9.08
C ASN A 155 -15.81 -4.72 -7.62
N SER A 156 -14.90 -3.98 -6.95
CA SER A 156 -14.56 -4.29 -5.56
C SER A 156 -14.02 -3.09 -4.78
N PHE A 157 -14.29 -3.11 -3.47
CA PHE A 157 -13.75 -2.17 -2.49
C PHE A 157 -12.78 -2.90 -1.54
N TRP A 158 -11.71 -2.21 -1.18
CA TRP A 158 -10.60 -2.73 -0.38
C TRP A 158 -10.26 -1.77 0.75
N LEU A 159 -10.02 -2.31 1.93
CA LEU A 159 -9.35 -1.62 3.03
C LEU A 159 -7.98 -2.21 3.26
N LEU A 160 -6.98 -1.36 3.37
CA LEU A 160 -5.60 -1.72 3.62
C LEU A 160 -5.17 -1.07 4.92
N HIS A 161 -4.98 -1.87 5.98
CA HIS A 161 -4.58 -1.38 7.28
C HIS A 161 -3.13 -1.77 7.54
N PHE A 162 -2.25 -0.78 7.44
CA PHE A 162 -0.84 -0.90 7.79
C PHE A 162 -0.68 -0.35 9.21
N SER A 163 -0.20 -1.16 10.15
CA SER A 163 -0.13 -0.82 11.58
C SER A 163 -1.49 -0.65 12.26
N LYS A 164 -1.53 0.02 13.42
CA LYS A 164 -2.75 0.43 14.13
C LYS A 164 -3.26 1.82 13.74
N HIS A 165 -2.47 2.59 12.99
CA HIS A 165 -2.67 4.04 12.87
C HIS A 165 -3.06 4.49 11.47
N ILE A 166 -2.93 3.62 10.45
CA ILE A 166 -3.01 4.07 9.05
C ILE A 166 -3.81 3.11 8.21
N MET A 167 -4.94 3.62 7.73
CA MET A 167 -5.81 2.94 6.80
C MET A 167 -5.77 3.65 5.44
N PHE A 168 -5.72 2.84 4.39
CA PHE A 168 -5.96 3.25 3.01
C PHE A 168 -7.15 2.48 2.48
N PHE A 169 -7.78 3.00 1.45
CA PHE A 169 -8.77 2.25 0.69
C PHE A 169 -8.32 2.08 -0.76
N GLY A 170 -8.87 1.05 -1.39
CA GLY A 170 -8.77 0.80 -2.82
C GLY A 170 -10.15 0.59 -3.41
N VAL A 171 -10.38 1.11 -4.61
CA VAL A 171 -11.58 0.84 -5.42
C VAL A 171 -11.10 0.29 -6.75
N VAL A 172 -11.74 -0.78 -7.21
CA VAL A 172 -11.54 -1.32 -8.56
C VAL A 172 -12.82 -1.08 -9.34
N ASP A 173 -12.71 -0.28 -10.39
CA ASP A 173 -13.83 -0.01 -11.30
C ASP A 173 -14.15 -1.29 -12.12
N ASP A 174 -15.41 -1.47 -12.50
CA ASP A 174 -15.79 -2.57 -13.40
C ASP A 174 -15.18 -2.39 -14.80
N GLU A 175 -15.03 -3.47 -15.57
CA GLU A 175 -14.65 -3.34 -16.98
C GLU A 175 -15.81 -2.68 -17.74
N VAL A 176 -15.58 -1.46 -18.25
CA VAL A 176 -16.53 -0.84 -19.17
C VAL A 176 -16.57 -1.70 -20.42
N GLN A 177 -17.67 -2.44 -20.62
CA GLN A 177 -17.98 -3.09 -21.89
C GLN A 177 -18.23 -1.99 -22.93
N CYS A 178 -17.20 -1.63 -23.69
CA CYS A 178 -17.31 -0.83 -24.91
C CYS A 178 -17.82 -1.68 -26.08
#